data_AF-A0AA48MA21-F1
#
_entry.id   AF-A0AA48MA21-F1
#
_cell.length_a   1.000
_cell.length_b   1.000
_cell.length_c   1.000
_cell.angle_alpha   90.00
_cell.angle_beta   90.00
_cell.angle_gamma   90.00
#
_symmetry.space_group_name_H-M   'P 1'
#
loop_
_entity.id
_entity.type
_entity.pdbx_description
1 polymer ?
#
loop_
_entity_poly.entity_id
_entity_poly.type
_entity_poly.pdbx_seq_one_letter_code
_entity_poly.pdbx_strand_id
1 'polypeptide(L)'
;MQELFDKMKEYLNMDTEISFEEFDGYYKKVVAFLNDNWTSLNEDETLHMLFILDNLKSNGEDRAKRKEKEAKKYAKMAQRSEIWATALIKRLRDAGMSDEEIGKRYEAIYEAV
;
A
#
# COMPACT_ATOMS: atom_id res chain seq x y z
N MET A 1 -11.25 -5.09 2.64
CA MET A 1 -9.86 -5.06 3.15
C MET A 1 -9.16 -6.38 2.87
N GLN A 2 -9.57 -7.49 3.50
CA GLN A 2 -8.87 -8.79 3.43
C GLN A 2 -8.52 -9.25 2.00
N GLU A 3 -9.46 -9.16 1.07
CA GLU A 3 -9.23 -9.52 -0.34
C GLU A 3 -8.10 -8.73 -1.00
N LEU A 4 -7.96 -7.43 -0.69
CA LEU A 4 -6.85 -6.62 -1.20
C LEU A 4 -5.52 -7.10 -0.62
N PHE A 5 -5.49 -7.39 0.67
CA PHE A 5 -4.29 -7.87 1.35
C PHE A 5 -3.86 -9.25 0.84
N ASP A 6 -4.80 -10.18 0.66
CA ASP A 6 -4.50 -11.49 0.08
C ASP A 6 -3.97 -11.39 -1.35
N LYS A 7 -4.52 -10.47 -2.16
CA LYS A 7 -4.00 -10.24 -3.51
C LYS A 7 -2.60 -9.62 -3.51
N MET A 8 -2.27 -8.74 -2.55
CA MET A 8 -0.91 -8.24 -2.37
C MET A 8 0.08 -9.37 -2.05
N LYS A 9 -0.28 -10.27 -1.13
CA LYS A 9 0.56 -11.44 -0.81
C LYS A 9 0.75 -12.35 -2.03
N GLU A 10 -0.29 -12.53 -2.84
CA GLU A 10 -0.17 -13.27 -4.10
C GLU A 10 0.89 -12.64 -5.01
N TYR A 11 0.84 -11.31 -5.21
CA TYR A 11 1.83 -10.61 -6.04
C TYR A 11 3.25 -10.71 -5.50
N LEU A 12 3.44 -10.66 -4.18
CA LEU A 12 4.76 -10.79 -3.55
C LEU A 12 5.37 -12.19 -3.70
N ASN A 13 4.52 -13.20 -3.90
CA ASN A 13 4.94 -14.59 -4.14
C ASN A 13 5.09 -14.93 -5.64
N MET A 14 4.99 -13.95 -6.55
CA MET A 14 5.19 -14.17 -7.98
C MET A 14 6.65 -14.01 -8.39
N ASP A 15 7.12 -14.91 -9.27
CA ASP A 15 8.45 -14.83 -9.87
C ASP A 15 8.54 -13.80 -11.02
N THR A 16 7.40 -13.29 -11.48
CA THR A 16 7.29 -12.38 -12.62
C THR A 16 6.60 -11.09 -12.24
N GLU A 17 7.12 -9.97 -12.75
CA GLU A 17 6.51 -8.67 -12.57
C GLU A 17 5.16 -8.55 -13.31
N ILE A 18 4.12 -8.07 -12.62
CA ILE A 18 2.79 -7.80 -13.21
C ILE A 18 2.83 -6.67 -14.25
N SER A 19 1.91 -6.70 -15.22
CA SER A 19 1.79 -5.66 -16.25
C SER A 19 1.37 -4.31 -15.67
N PHE A 20 1.50 -3.24 -16.46
CA PHE A 20 0.98 -1.93 -16.06
C PHE A 20 -0.53 -1.96 -15.80
N GLU A 21 -1.30 -2.62 -16.66
CA GLU A 21 -2.77 -2.69 -16.54
C GLU A 21 -3.20 -3.37 -15.25
N GLU A 22 -2.50 -4.43 -14.85
CA GLU A 22 -2.77 -5.14 -13.60
C GLU A 22 -2.35 -4.30 -12.38
N PHE A 23 -1.20 -3.64 -12.44
CA PHE A 23 -0.76 -2.70 -11.41
C PHE A 23 -1.76 -1.53 -11.23
N ASP A 24 -2.14 -0.87 -12.32
CA ASP A 24 -3.10 0.25 -12.34
C ASP A 24 -4.48 -0.20 -11.83
N GLY A 25 -4.93 -1.38 -12.25
CA GLY A 25 -6.20 -1.95 -11.81
C GLY A 25 -6.21 -2.21 -10.29
N TYR A 26 -5.17 -2.84 -9.76
CA TYR A 26 -5.06 -3.10 -8.33
C TYR A 26 -4.94 -1.80 -7.52
N TYR A 27 -4.09 -0.87 -7.94
CA TYR A 27 -3.97 0.46 -7.33
C TYR A 27 -5.32 1.19 -7.27
N LYS A 28 -6.10 1.17 -8.35
CA LYS A 28 -7.44 1.80 -8.38
C LYS A 28 -8.41 1.17 -7.39
N LYS A 29 -8.38 -0.16 -7.22
CA LYS A 29 -9.19 -0.87 -6.22
C LYS A 29 -8.81 -0.44 -4.80
N VAL A 30 -7.51 -0.34 -4.50
CA VAL A 30 -7.01 0.13 -3.20
C VAL A 30 -7.47 1.56 -2.92
N VAL A 31 -7.30 2.47 -3.87
CA VAL A 31 -7.73 3.87 -3.73
C VAL A 31 -9.24 4.00 -3.58
N ALA A 32 -10.02 3.24 -4.36
CA ALA A 32 -11.48 3.25 -4.25
C ALA A 32 -11.92 2.76 -2.85
N PHE A 33 -11.34 1.66 -2.38
CA PHE A 33 -11.59 1.14 -1.04
C PHE A 33 -11.27 2.18 0.05
N LEU A 34 -10.13 2.87 -0.06
CA LEU A 34 -9.75 3.92 0.87
C LEU A 34 -10.73 5.09 0.87
N ASN A 35 -11.14 5.59 -0.30
CA ASN A 35 -12.11 6.69 -0.37
C ASN A 35 -13.40 6.38 0.42
N ASP A 36 -13.85 5.12 0.39
CA ASP A 36 -15.12 4.71 0.97
C ASP A 36 -15.01 4.23 2.43
N ASN A 37 -13.85 3.68 2.84
CA ASN A 37 -13.72 2.90 4.09
C ASN A 37 -12.56 3.34 5.00
N TRP A 38 -11.73 4.32 4.63
CA TRP A 38 -10.49 4.59 5.38
C TRP A 38 -10.71 5.01 6.83
N THR A 39 -11.89 5.53 7.20
CA THR A 39 -12.27 5.92 8.58
C THR A 39 -12.86 4.76 9.39
N SER A 40 -13.27 3.66 8.74
CA SER A 40 -13.87 2.50 9.42
C SER A 40 -12.88 1.38 9.70
N LEU A 41 -11.66 1.45 9.14
CA LEU A 41 -10.63 0.44 9.40
C LEU A 41 -10.28 0.38 10.88
N ASN A 42 -10.18 -0.84 11.42
CA ASN A 42 -9.55 -1.09 12.71
C ASN A 42 -8.02 -1.00 12.60
N GLU A 43 -7.30 -1.17 13.72
CA GLU A 43 -5.83 -1.04 13.74
C GLU A 43 -5.12 -2.06 12.84
N ASP A 44 -5.48 -3.34 12.91
CA ASP A 44 -4.87 -4.40 12.10
C ASP A 44 -5.14 -4.17 10.61
N GLU A 45 -6.38 -3.82 10.26
CA GLU A 45 -6.77 -3.46 8.90
C GLU A 45 -6.01 -2.22 8.39
N THR A 46 -5.76 -1.26 9.28
CA THR A 46 -4.98 -0.06 8.96
C THR A 46 -3.52 -0.41 8.68
N LEU A 47 -2.93 -1.31 9.46
CA LEU A 47 -1.55 -1.79 9.27
C LEU A 47 -1.42 -2.63 7.99
N HIS A 48 -2.36 -3.51 7.69
CA HIS A 48 -2.39 -4.23 6.41
C HIS A 48 -2.53 -3.28 5.22
N MET A 49 -3.35 -2.23 5.35
CA MET A 49 -3.47 -1.21 4.31
C MET A 49 -2.19 -0.39 4.16
N LEU A 50 -1.49 -0.08 5.25
CA LEU A 50 -0.16 0.54 5.19
C LEU A 50 0.83 -0.32 4.42
N PHE A 51 0.86 -1.63 4.67
CA PHE A 51 1.71 -2.57 3.95
C PHE A 51 1.42 -2.57 2.44
N ILE A 52 0.13 -2.55 2.06
CA ILE A 52 -0.27 -2.45 0.64
C ILE A 52 0.23 -1.14 0.02
N LEU A 53 0.04 -0.01 0.72
CA LEU A 53 0.39 1.31 0.22
C LEU A 53 1.90 1.49 0.08
N ASP A 54 2.69 0.96 1.00
CA ASP A 54 4.15 1.00 0.95
C ASP A 54 4.69 0.19 -0.24
N ASN A 55 4.17 -1.02 -0.47
CA ASN A 55 4.50 -1.81 -1.65
C ASN A 55 4.10 -1.11 -2.96
N LEU A 56 2.91 -0.51 -3.03
CA LEU A 56 2.48 0.29 -4.18
C LEU A 56 3.37 1.52 -4.40
N LYS A 57 3.79 2.19 -3.32
CA LYS A 57 4.68 3.34 -3.36
C LYS A 57 6.04 2.93 -3.91
N SER A 58 6.72 2.00 -3.24
CA SER A 58 8.07 1.56 -3.59
C SER A 58 8.13 1.02 -5.03
N ASN A 59 7.20 0.14 -5.39
CA ASN A 59 7.15 -0.43 -6.73
C ASN A 59 6.81 0.63 -7.80
N GLY A 60 5.91 1.57 -7.47
CA GLY A 60 5.61 2.71 -8.32
C GLY A 60 6.82 3.64 -8.53
N GLU A 61 7.59 3.93 -7.48
CA GLU A 61 8.82 4.73 -7.58
C GLU A 61 9.87 4.06 -8.45
N ASP A 62 10.06 2.75 -8.29
CA ASP A 62 11.04 1.99 -9.06
C ASP A 62 10.66 1.90 -10.54
N ARG A 63 9.38 1.64 -10.84
CA ARG A 63 8.89 1.65 -12.23
C ARG A 63 8.91 3.06 -12.84
N ALA A 64 8.69 4.11 -12.05
CA ALA A 64 8.75 5.49 -12.53
C ALA A 64 10.15 5.94 -12.97
N LYS A 65 11.21 5.30 -12.45
CA LYS A 65 12.62 5.57 -12.85
C LYS A 65 12.95 4.97 -14.24
N ARG A 66 12.11 4.07 -14.76
CA ARG A 66 12.33 3.38 -16.05
C ARG A 66 11.95 4.29 -17.22
N LYS A 67 12.57 4.09 -18.39
CA LYS A 67 12.29 4.86 -19.62
C LYS A 67 11.09 4.31 -20.38
N GLU A 68 9.96 4.15 -19.69
CA GLU A 68 8.72 3.60 -20.23
C GLU A 68 7.63 4.67 -20.39
N LYS A 69 6.67 4.45 -21.29
CA LYS A 69 5.60 5.43 -21.60
C LYS A 69 4.69 5.70 -20.38
N GLU A 70 4.63 4.77 -19.42
CA GLU A 70 3.87 4.86 -18.18
C GLU A 70 4.61 5.48 -16.98
N ALA A 71 5.90 5.82 -17.10
CA ALA A 71 6.72 6.30 -15.97
C ALA A 71 6.03 7.41 -15.14
N LYS A 72 5.41 8.39 -15.82
CA LYS A 72 4.67 9.48 -15.16
C LYS A 72 3.42 9.01 -14.40
N LYS A 73 2.78 7.93 -14.84
CA LYS A 73 1.61 7.35 -14.17
C LYS A 73 2.05 6.65 -12.88
N TYR A 74 3.10 5.84 -12.94
CA TYR A 74 3.67 5.20 -11.75
C TYR A 74 4.10 6.22 -10.70
N ALA A 75 4.76 7.31 -11.10
CA ALA A 75 5.16 8.39 -10.19
C ALA A 75 3.95 9.00 -9.45
N LYS A 76 2.84 9.22 -10.14
CA LYS A 76 1.60 9.74 -9.54
C LYS A 76 0.95 8.73 -8.60
N MET A 77 0.98 7.44 -8.95
CA MET A 77 0.47 6.37 -8.09
C MET A 77 1.26 6.30 -6.79
N ALA A 78 2.59 6.32 -6.88
CA ALA A 78 3.45 6.32 -5.71
C ALA A 78 3.21 7.52 -4.78
N GLN A 79 3.15 8.73 -5.36
CA GLN A 79 2.84 9.94 -4.60
C GLN A 79 1.48 9.85 -3.88
N ARG A 80 0.45 9.31 -4.56
CA ARG A 80 -0.87 9.16 -3.94
C ARG A 80 -0.89 8.07 -2.86
N SER A 81 -0.14 6.99 -3.04
CA SER A 81 0.03 5.96 -2.02
C SER A 81 0.71 6.52 -0.76
N GLU A 82 1.73 7.37 -0.92
CA GLU A 82 2.41 8.05 0.19
C GLU A 82 1.48 8.98 0.99
N ILE A 83 0.63 9.74 0.29
CA ILE A 83 -0.36 10.62 0.93
C ILE A 83 -1.29 9.80 1.81
N TRP A 84 -1.79 8.67 1.30
CA TRP A 84 -2.66 7.78 2.06
C TRP A 84 -1.93 7.12 3.23
N ALA A 85 -0.69 6.65 3.03
CA ALA A 85 0.09 6.04 4.09
C ALA A 85 0.33 7.02 5.24
N THR A 86 0.65 8.27 4.91
CA THR A 86 0.82 9.34 5.91
C THR A 86 -0.48 9.59 6.70
N ALA A 87 -1.63 9.59 6.03
CA ALA A 87 -2.93 9.75 6.69
C ALA A 87 -3.24 8.60 7.65
N LEU A 88 -2.95 7.35 7.26
CA LEU A 88 -3.18 6.17 8.09
C LEU A 88 -2.22 6.10 9.29
N ILE A 89 -0.94 6.42 9.11
CA ILE A 89 0.02 6.53 10.22
C ILE A 89 -0.46 7.59 11.22
N LYS A 90 -0.91 8.76 10.73
CA LYS A 90 -1.47 9.79 11.61
C LYS A 90 -2.67 9.24 12.39
N ARG A 91 -3.57 8.49 11.75
CA ARG A 91 -4.74 7.91 12.41
C ARG A 91 -4.36 6.91 13.51
N LEU A 92 -3.34 6.06 13.30
CA LEU A 92 -2.85 5.15 14.32
C LEU A 92 -2.27 5.91 15.52
N ARG A 93 -1.52 7.00 15.27
CA ARG A 93 -1.03 7.90 16.32
C ARG A 93 -2.17 8.57 17.08
N ASP A 94 -3.17 9.09 16.37
CA ASP A 94 -4.35 9.71 16.97
C ASP A 94 -5.16 8.71 17.82
N ALA A 95 -5.10 7.41 17.49
CA ALA A 95 -5.69 6.32 18.27
C ALA A 95 -4.85 5.90 19.50
N GLY A 96 -3.65 6.48 19.67
CA GLY A 96 -2.79 6.27 20.84
C GLY A 96 -1.60 5.34 20.61
N MET A 97 -1.41 4.80 19.40
CA MET A 97 -0.24 3.97 19.10
C MET A 97 1.04 4.81 19.02
N SER A 98 2.11 4.30 19.62
CA SER A 98 3.45 4.90 19.47
C SER A 98 4.10 4.52 18.14
N ASP A 99 5.06 5.33 17.67
CA ASP A 99 5.84 5.00 16.47
C ASP A 99 6.60 3.68 16.61
N GLU A 100 7.09 3.36 17.81
CA GLU A 100 7.76 2.09 18.09
C GLU A 100 6.80 0.90 17.94
N GLU A 101 5.56 1.03 18.43
CA GLU A 101 4.54 -0.01 18.30
C GLU A 101 4.09 -0.20 16.86
N ILE A 102 3.86 0.91 16.13
CA ILE A 102 3.52 0.87 14.70
C ILE A 102 4.65 0.15 13.94
N GLY A 103 5.90 0.53 14.18
CA GLY A 103 7.06 -0.10 13.55
C GLY A 103 7.16 -1.60 13.84
N LYS A 104 7.05 -2.00 15.11
CA LYS A 104 7.09 -3.42 15.52
C LYS A 104 5.98 -4.25 14.87
N ARG A 105 4.74 -3.76 14.87
CA ARG A 105 3.61 -4.48 14.27
C ARG A 105 3.73 -4.53 12.75
N TYR A 106 4.23 -3.47 12.14
CA TYR A 106 4.50 -3.44 10.70
C TYR A 106 5.58 -4.45 10.30
N GLU A 107 6.70 -4.50 11.04
CA GLU A 107 7.78 -5.47 10.80
C GLU A 107 7.26 -6.91 10.91
N ALA A 108 6.43 -7.20 11.92
CA ALA A 108 5.82 -8.53 12.07
C ALA A 108 4.92 -8.92 10.88
N ILE A 109 4.25 -7.95 10.24
CA ILE A 109 3.49 -8.20 9.00
C ILE A 109 4.45 -8.52 7.85
N TYR A 110 5.54 -7.76 7.73
CA TYR A 110 6.53 -7.96 6.68
C TYR A 110 7.21 -9.33 6.78
N GLU A 111 7.56 -9.78 7.99
CA GLU A 111 8.18 -11.09 8.22
C GLU A 111 7.22 -12.28 8.00
N ALA A 112 5.90 -12.04 8.05
CA ALA A 112 4.88 -13.09 7.94
C ALA A 112 4.35 -13.30 6.52
N VAL A 113 4.76 -12.47 5.56
CA VAL A 113 4.35 -12.51 4.15
C VAL A 113 5.44 -13.12 3.29
#